data_AF-A0A1F8NI41-F1
#
_entry.id   AF-A0A1F8NI41-F1
#
_cell.length_a   1.000
_cell.length_b   1.000
_cell.length_c   1.000
_cell.angle_alpha   90.00
_cell.angle_beta   90.00
_cell.angle_gamma   90.00
#
_symmetry.space_group_name_H-M   'P 1'
#
loop_
_entity.id
_entity.type
_entity.pdbx_description
1 polymer ?
#
loop_
_entity_poly.entity_id
_entity_poly.type
_entity_poly.pdbx_seq_one_letter_code
_entity_poly.pdbx_strand_id
1 'polypeptide(L)'
;MASTTLVIHDGAMINHPGGYGVLGIGAGNFNRGKYPDENGVEKRGATAGLWLVIGGKPETNAFYQVYPGKTIDFEGYQILVRAIGSDRRSMCVRIEVVEADGGKNVVGA
;
A
#
# COMPACT_ATOMS: atom_id res chain seq x y z
N MET A 1 6.58 -8.16 -14.94
CA MET A 1 6.09 -7.10 -14.05
C MET A 1 7.25 -6.39 -13.37
N ALA A 2 7.36 -5.08 -13.54
CA ALA A 2 8.32 -4.27 -12.79
C ALA A 2 7.77 -4.05 -11.36
N SER A 3 8.66 -4.04 -10.38
CA SER A 3 8.31 -3.85 -8.98
C SER A 3 9.13 -2.69 -8.42
N THR A 4 8.48 -1.81 -7.66
CA THR A 4 9.13 -0.66 -7.01
C THR A 4 8.99 -0.77 -5.50
N THR A 5 10.11 -0.70 -4.80
CA THR A 5 10.11 -0.60 -3.32
C THR A 5 10.03 0.85 -2.91
N LEU A 6 9.10 1.16 -2.01
CA LEU A 6 8.86 2.50 -1.48
C LEU A 6 8.92 2.49 0.05
N VAL A 7 9.35 3.61 0.63
CA VAL A 7 9.33 3.85 2.08
C VAL A 7 8.50 5.10 2.33
N ILE A 8 7.43 4.96 3.11
CA ILE A 8 6.51 6.05 3.43
C ILE A 8 6.58 6.32 4.91
N HIS A 9 7.02 7.52 5.27
CA HIS A 9 7.14 7.99 6.65
C HIS A 9 5.79 8.43 7.22
N ASP A 10 5.70 8.46 8.54
CA ASP A 10 4.52 8.91 9.25
C ASP A 10 4.11 10.35 8.89
N GLY A 11 2.83 10.51 8.53
CA GLY A 11 2.26 11.77 8.06
C GLY A 11 2.68 12.17 6.64
N ALA A 12 3.48 11.35 5.95
CA ALA A 12 3.91 11.63 4.59
C ALA A 12 2.99 10.97 3.56
N MET A 13 2.93 11.59 2.37
CA MET A 13 2.35 11.02 1.16
C MET A 13 3.40 11.03 0.06
N ILE A 14 3.50 9.94 -0.68
CA ILE A 14 4.35 9.82 -1.87
C ILE A 14 3.49 9.55 -3.10
N ASN A 15 4.00 9.96 -4.26
CA ASN A 15 3.37 9.68 -5.55
C ASN A 15 4.20 8.65 -6.31
N HIS A 16 3.54 7.64 -6.85
CA HIS A 16 4.13 6.61 -7.69
C HIS A 16 3.44 6.63 -9.07
N PRO A 17 4.15 7.06 -10.14
CA PRO A 17 3.59 7.01 -11.48
C PRO A 17 3.50 5.56 -11.98
N GLY A 18 2.38 5.18 -12.59
CA GLY A 18 2.21 3.88 -13.26
C GLY A 18 1.16 3.91 -14.36
N GLY A 19 0.92 2.76 -15.00
CA GLY A 19 0.04 2.60 -16.15
C GLY A 19 -1.45 2.89 -15.90
N TYR A 20 -1.87 2.92 -14.62
CA TYR A 20 -3.25 3.18 -14.21
C TYR A 20 -3.47 4.60 -13.65
N GLY A 21 -2.43 5.43 -13.66
CA GLY A 21 -2.44 6.80 -13.14
C GLY A 21 -1.29 7.08 -12.17
N VAL A 22 -1.37 8.20 -11.46
CA VAL A 22 -0.43 8.50 -10.37
C VAL A 22 -1.02 7.96 -9.08
N LEU A 23 -0.43 6.92 -8.51
CA LEU A 23 -0.84 6.37 -7.23
C LEU A 23 -0.26 7.23 -6.08
N GLY A 24 -1.14 7.92 -5.36
CA GLY A 24 -0.83 8.59 -4.10
C GLY A 24 -0.92 7.61 -2.93
N ILE A 25 0.14 7.55 -2.12
CA ILE A 25 0.26 6.61 -1.00
C ILE A 25 0.66 7.37 0.26
N GLY A 26 -0.24 7.46 1.22
CA GLY A 26 0.01 8.05 2.55
C GLY A 26 0.15 6.99 3.64
N ALA A 27 0.97 7.24 4.65
CA ALA A 27 1.10 6.37 5.83
C ALA A 27 0.93 7.14 7.15
N GLY A 28 0.32 6.48 8.14
CA GLY A 28 -0.03 7.08 9.43
C GLY A 28 -0.64 6.07 10.38
N ASN A 29 -1.22 6.51 11.50
CA ASN A 29 -1.91 5.65 12.48
C ASN A 29 -1.09 4.42 12.92
N PHE A 30 0.21 4.61 13.15
CA PHE A 30 1.11 3.56 13.58
C PHE A 30 0.75 3.07 14.97
N ASN A 31 0.57 1.76 15.11
CA ASN A 31 0.21 1.11 16.37
C ASN A 31 1.08 -0.11 16.61
N ARG A 32 1.23 -0.51 17.87
CA ARG A 32 1.92 -1.75 18.26
C ARG A 32 1.07 -2.49 19.27
N GLY A 33 0.74 -3.74 19.00
CA GLY A 33 -0.18 -4.47 19.86
C GLY A 33 -0.69 -5.75 19.22
N LYS A 34 -1.83 -6.20 19.72
CA LYS A 34 -2.58 -7.31 19.14
C LYS A 34 -3.47 -6.79 18.01
N TYR A 35 -3.60 -7.55 16.95
CA TYR A 35 -4.50 -7.24 15.83
C TYR A 35 -4.99 -8.54 15.17
N PRO A 36 -6.24 -8.60 14.67
CA PRO A 36 -6.66 -9.70 13.81
C PRO A 36 -6.04 -9.55 12.41
N ASP A 37 -5.58 -10.66 11.83
CA ASP A 37 -5.23 -10.71 10.42
C ASP A 37 -6.47 -10.90 9.52
N GLU A 38 -6.27 -11.08 8.21
CA GLU A 38 -7.34 -11.26 7.24
C GLU A 38 -8.19 -12.51 7.46
N ASN A 39 -7.69 -13.49 8.21
CA ASN A 39 -8.39 -14.72 8.57
C ASN A 39 -9.00 -14.64 9.98
N GLY A 40 -8.94 -13.46 10.63
CA GLY A 40 -9.42 -13.25 11.99
C GLY A 40 -8.49 -13.83 13.08
N VAL A 41 -7.29 -14.29 12.71
CA VAL A 41 -6.34 -14.84 13.67
C VAL A 41 -5.64 -13.69 14.40
N GLU A 42 -5.63 -13.73 15.73
CA GLU A 42 -4.91 -12.74 16.53
C GLU A 42 -3.39 -12.87 16.32
N LYS A 43 -2.78 -11.80 15.84
CA LYS A 43 -1.33 -11.61 15.72
C LYS A 43 -0.87 -10.53 16.69
N ARG A 44 0.44 -10.47 16.91
CA ARG A 44 1.08 -9.38 17.68
C ARG A 44 2.19 -8.75 16.84
N GLY A 45 2.21 -7.42 16.75
CA GLY A 45 3.18 -6.72 15.94
C GLY A 45 2.86 -5.24 15.74
N ALA A 46 3.53 -4.64 14.76
CA ALA A 46 3.25 -3.27 14.35
C ALA A 46 2.18 -3.26 13.24
N THR A 47 1.28 -2.29 13.32
CA THR A 47 0.31 -1.97 12.27
C THR A 47 0.43 -0.51 11.89
N ALA A 48 -0.11 -0.15 10.73
CA ALA A 48 -0.21 1.23 10.27
C ALA A 48 -1.51 1.40 9.45
N GLY A 49 -1.93 2.64 9.27
CA GLY A 49 -2.89 3.04 8.25
C GLY A 49 -2.18 3.39 6.94
N LEU A 50 -2.74 2.93 5.83
CA LEU A 50 -2.32 3.26 4.48
C LEU A 50 -3.48 3.93 3.75
N TRP A 51 -3.27 5.16 3.27
CA TRP A 51 -4.22 5.88 2.43
C TRP A 51 -3.79 5.77 0.99
N LEU A 52 -4.70 5.34 0.11
CA LEU A 52 -4.45 5.13 -1.30
C LEU A 52 -5.42 5.98 -2.13
N VAL A 53 -4.93 6.61 -3.19
CA VAL A 53 -5.76 7.40 -4.12
C VAL A 53 -5.09 7.45 -5.49
N ILE A 54 -5.87 7.44 -6.56
CA ILE A 54 -5.38 7.74 -7.91
C ILE A 54 -5.52 9.25 -8.16
N GLY A 55 -4.42 9.88 -8.56
CA GLY A 55 -4.35 11.31 -8.87
C GLY A 55 -5.41 11.70 -9.89
N GLY A 56 -6.17 12.77 -9.59
CA GLY A 56 -7.28 13.23 -10.41
C GLY A 56 -8.58 12.42 -10.25
N LYS A 57 -8.59 11.38 -9.41
CA LYS A 57 -9.74 10.51 -9.12
C LYS A 57 -10.01 10.41 -7.61
N PRO A 58 -10.48 11.48 -6.96
CA PRO A 58 -10.69 11.52 -5.50
C PRO A 58 -11.66 10.44 -4.98
N GLU A 59 -12.56 9.93 -5.82
CA GLU A 59 -13.48 8.84 -5.54
C GLU A 59 -12.78 7.50 -5.22
N THR A 60 -11.51 7.36 -5.62
CA THR A 60 -10.69 6.16 -5.32
C THR A 60 -10.05 6.22 -3.93
N ASN A 61 -10.22 7.31 -3.18
CA ASN A 61 -9.57 7.46 -1.88
C ASN A 61 -10.05 6.38 -0.90
N ALA A 62 -9.11 5.52 -0.48
CA ALA A 62 -9.38 4.39 0.39
C ALA A 62 -8.36 4.30 1.53
N PHE A 63 -8.83 3.85 2.69
CA PHE A 63 -8.02 3.63 3.87
C PHE A 63 -7.94 2.14 4.19
N TYR A 64 -6.71 1.66 4.45
CA TYR A 64 -6.44 0.28 4.81
C TYR A 64 -5.62 0.23 6.10
N GLN A 65 -6.08 -0.56 7.07
CA GLN A 65 -5.21 -0.97 8.17
C GLN A 65 -4.32 -2.12 7.69
N VAL A 66 -3.01 -1.93 7.86
CA VAL A 66 -1.98 -2.82 7.33
C VAL A 66 -1.05 -3.38 8.40
N TYR A 67 -0.47 -4.53 8.11
CA TYR A 67 0.58 -5.22 8.86
C TYR A 67 1.58 -5.85 7.89
N PRO A 68 2.81 -6.20 8.33
CA PRO A 68 3.77 -6.91 7.49
C PRO A 68 3.18 -8.20 6.91
N GLY A 69 3.37 -8.40 5.61
CA GLY A 69 2.84 -9.53 4.85
C GLY A 69 1.47 -9.29 4.22
N LYS A 70 0.75 -8.21 4.59
CA LYS A 70 -0.53 -7.88 3.97
C LYS A 70 -0.33 -7.43 2.52
N THR A 71 -1.16 -7.96 1.62
CA THR A 71 -1.27 -7.52 0.22
C THR A 71 -2.59 -6.78 0.02
N ILE A 72 -2.55 -5.69 -0.75
CA ILE A 72 -3.72 -4.91 -1.15
C ILE A 72 -3.75 -4.84 -2.67
N ASP A 73 -4.88 -5.21 -3.27
CA ASP A 73 -5.16 -4.93 -4.68
C ASP A 73 -5.98 -3.62 -4.75
N PHE A 74 -5.48 -2.64 -5.50
CA PHE A 74 -6.05 -1.30 -5.57
C PHE A 74 -5.86 -0.70 -6.97
N GLU A 75 -6.96 -0.49 -7.71
CA GLU A 75 -6.97 0.23 -9.00
C GLU A 75 -5.88 -0.25 -10.01
N GLY A 76 -5.66 -1.56 -10.10
CA GLY A 76 -4.66 -2.17 -10.98
C GLY A 76 -3.24 -2.27 -10.39
N TYR A 77 -3.03 -1.75 -9.18
CA TYR A 77 -1.80 -1.93 -8.41
C TYR A 77 -1.96 -3.05 -7.38
N GLN A 78 -0.90 -3.83 -7.18
CA GLN A 78 -0.75 -4.71 -6.05
C GLN A 78 0.31 -4.14 -5.11
N ILE A 79 -0.06 -3.95 -3.85
CA ILE A 79 0.76 -3.30 -2.83
C ILE A 79 1.01 -4.31 -1.71
N LEU A 80 2.27 -4.75 -1.60
CA LEU A 80 2.71 -5.68 -0.57
C LEU A 80 3.44 -4.95 0.54
N VAL A 81 2.95 -5.08 1.77
CA VAL A 81 3.55 -4.47 2.95
C VAL A 81 4.71 -5.32 3.43
N ARG A 82 5.94 -4.88 3.12
CA ARG A 82 7.17 -5.61 3.45
C ARG A 82 7.54 -5.47 4.92
N ALA A 83 7.44 -4.27 5.48
CA ALA A 83 7.78 -4.01 6.87
C ALA A 83 7.10 -2.76 7.42
N ILE A 84 6.88 -2.75 8.74
CA ILE A 84 6.47 -1.58 9.51
C ILE A 84 7.44 -1.43 10.67
N GLY A 85 8.02 -0.25 10.82
CA GLY A 85 9.02 0.01 11.86
C GLY A 85 9.40 1.47 11.90
N SER A 86 10.61 1.76 12.37
CA SER A 86 11.19 3.10 12.33
C SER A 86 12.54 3.10 11.63
N ASP A 87 12.91 4.27 11.10
CA ASP A 87 14.29 4.58 10.74
C ASP A 87 14.77 5.81 11.53
N ARG A 88 15.89 6.43 11.13
CA ARG A 88 16.46 7.60 11.82
C ARG A 88 15.55 8.84 11.77
N ARG A 89 14.52 8.87 10.92
CA ARG A 89 13.61 10.01 10.76
C ARG A 89 12.34 9.83 11.59
N SER A 90 11.63 8.71 11.40
CA SER A 90 10.34 8.47 12.04
C SER A 90 9.89 7.01 11.88
N MET A 91 8.67 6.71 12.33
CA MET A 91 7.96 5.50 11.89
C MET A 91 7.77 5.53 10.37
N CYS A 92 7.82 4.35 9.74
CA CYS A 92 7.66 4.19 8.31
C CYS A 92 7.05 2.83 7.95
N VAL A 93 6.35 2.79 6.81
CA VAL A 93 5.93 1.57 6.12
C VAL A 93 6.84 1.37 4.91
N ARG A 94 7.43 0.18 4.77
CA ARG A 94 8.07 -0.26 3.53
C ARG A 94 7.09 -1.11 2.75
N ILE A 95 6.82 -0.70 1.52
CA ILE A 95 5.94 -1.42 0.61
C ILE A 95 6.68 -1.78 -0.67
N GLU A 96 6.14 -2.77 -1.34
CA GLU A 96 6.44 -3.08 -2.72
C GLU A 96 5.20 -2.86 -3.55
N VAL A 97 5.33 -2.09 -4.64
CA VAL A 97 4.24 -1.82 -5.58
C VAL A 97 4.54 -2.55 -6.88
N VAL A 98 3.59 -3.36 -7.31
CA VAL A 98 3.60 -4.10 -8.58
C VAL A 98 2.41 -3.63 -9.38
N GLU A 99 2.62 -3.22 -10.62
CA GLU A 99 1.52 -3.01 -11.55
C GLU A 99 1.06 -4.37 -12.05
N ALA A 100 -0.23 -4.67 -11.91
CA ALA A 100 -0.80 -5.80 -12.62
C ALA A 100 -0.52 -5.56 -14.12
N ASP A 101 0.04 -6.56 -14.82
CA ASP A 101 0.25 -6.42 -16.26
C ASP A 101 -1.10 -6.06 -16.86
N GLY A 102 -1.19 -4.83 -17.37
CA GLY A 102 -2.38 -4.31 -18.04
C GLY A 102 -2.83 -5.34 -19.02
N GLY A 103 -3.89 -6.07 -18.66
CA GLY A 103 -4.53 -7.04 -19.51
C GLY A 103 -4.92 -6.31 -20.76
N LYS A 104 -4.06 -6.36 -21.77
CA LYS A 104 -4.48 -6.27 -23.16
C LYS A 104 -5.42 -7.44 -23.32
N ASN A 105 -6.70 -7.24 -23.00
CA ASN A 105 -7.77 -7.97 -23.65
C ASN A 105 -7.73 -7.51 -25.12
N VAL A 106 -6.77 -8.06 -25.87
CA VAL A 106 -6.94 -8.30 -27.29
C VAL A 106 -7.87 -9.50 -27.37
N VAL A 107 -9.15 -9.27 -27.14
CA VAL A 107 -10.17 -10.20 -27.63
C VAL A 107 -10.55 -9.67 -28.99
N GLY A 108 -10.35 -10.53 -29.99
CA GLY A 108 -10.27 -10.20 -31.40
C GLY A 108 -11.51 -9.52 -31.97
N ALA A 109 -11.23 -8.81 -33.06
CA ALA A 109 -12.18 -8.39 -34.09
C ALA A 109 -12.97 -9.57 -34.68
#